data_AF-A0A913ZP98-F1
#
_entry.id   AF-A0A913ZP98-F1
#
_cell.length_a   1.000
_cell.length_b   1.000
_cell.length_c   1.000
_cell.angle_alpha   90.00
_cell.angle_beta   90.00
_cell.angle_gamma   90.00
#
_symmetry.space_group_name_H-M   'P 1'
#
loop_
_entity.id
_entity.type
_entity.pdbx_description
1 polymer ?
#
loop_
_entity_poly.entity_id
_entity_poly.type
_entity_poly.pdbx_seq_one_letter_code
_entity_poly.pdbx_strand_id
1 'polypeptide(L)'
;MFGLKFLLLFSFFINVLVSGQFPSMDDVMKRVLDRFEAQRDEDTRQNPSWDAYIDNLIAQSKDEGGTPNVDKACIIGLDGGAKWTTDNHPNALKLTQTERTHIASAFKSKNFSPFMNDGISAEGTNYRFLREEDAKKVYAKLKGHGALSLQTSKTAIVIAHCPEGMQQGNANKAVGIIAEYLESLGM
;
A
#
# COMPACT_ATOMS: atom_id res chain seq x y z
N MET A 1 27.20 -5.12 6.31
CA MET A 1 27.08 -5.36 4.86
C MET A 1 28.43 -5.74 4.18
N PHE A 2 29.43 -6.28 4.91
CA PHE A 2 30.79 -6.51 4.37
C PHE A 2 31.11 -7.99 4.04
N GLY A 3 30.31 -8.96 4.47
CA GLY A 3 30.64 -10.39 4.30
C GLY A 3 30.30 -11.00 2.93
N LEU A 4 29.25 -10.51 2.25
CA LEU A 4 28.70 -11.17 1.06
C LEU A 4 29.49 -10.89 -0.22
N LYS A 5 30.11 -9.69 -0.34
CA LYS A 5 31.02 -9.34 -1.44
C LYS A 5 32.30 -10.19 -1.44
N PHE A 6 32.77 -10.62 -0.26
CA PHE A 6 33.97 -11.45 -0.12
C PHE A 6 33.72 -12.91 -0.51
N LEU A 7 32.53 -13.45 -0.19
CA LEU A 7 32.13 -14.81 -0.56
C LEU A 7 31.92 -15.00 -2.07
N LEU A 8 31.46 -13.97 -2.77
CA LEU A 8 31.27 -13.98 -4.23
C LEU A 8 32.62 -13.99 -4.98
N LEU A 9 33.61 -13.25 -4.50
CA LEU A 9 34.98 -13.31 -5.03
C LEU A 9 35.64 -14.67 -4.77
N PHE A 10 35.37 -15.28 -3.61
CA PHE A 10 35.92 -16.59 -3.25
C PHE A 10 35.34 -17.72 -4.13
N SER A 11 34.04 -17.70 -4.42
CA SER A 11 33.40 -18.68 -5.32
C SER A 11 33.86 -18.52 -6.79
N PHE A 12 34.12 -17.28 -7.23
CA PHE A 12 34.70 -17.02 -8.55
C PHE A 12 36.12 -17.57 -8.67
N PHE A 13 36.95 -17.39 -7.63
CA PHE A 13 38.31 -17.94 -7.60
C PHE A 13 38.34 -19.47 -7.61
N ILE A 14 37.44 -20.14 -6.89
CA ILE A 14 37.35 -21.62 -6.90
C ILE A 14 36.98 -22.13 -8.30
N ASN A 15 36.05 -21.48 -9.00
CA ASN A 15 35.60 -21.94 -10.32
C ASN A 15 36.66 -21.75 -11.42
N VAL A 16 37.46 -20.67 -11.31
CA VAL A 16 38.64 -20.44 -12.17
C VAL A 16 39.75 -21.46 -11.89
N LEU A 17 39.96 -21.84 -10.62
CA LEU A 17 40.98 -22.83 -10.25
C LEU A 17 40.64 -24.25 -10.74
N VAL A 18 39.35 -24.60 -10.75
CA VAL A 18 38.88 -25.97 -11.09
C VAL A 18 38.76 -26.20 -12.60
N SER A 19 38.43 -25.17 -13.39
CA SER A 19 38.17 -25.34 -14.83
C SER A 19 39.38 -25.07 -15.73
N GLY A 20 40.44 -24.42 -15.24
CA GLY A 20 41.65 -24.10 -16.00
C GLY A 20 41.44 -23.20 -17.23
N GLN A 21 40.21 -22.77 -17.47
CA GLN A 21 39.78 -22.04 -18.65
C GLN A 21 39.35 -20.64 -18.18
N PHE A 22 40.21 -19.66 -18.40
CA PHE A 22 39.89 -18.27 -18.11
C PHE A 22 38.74 -17.84 -19.02
N PRO A 23 37.55 -17.52 -18.48
CA PRO A 23 36.49 -16.94 -19.30
C PRO A 23 36.97 -15.61 -19.88
N SER A 24 36.55 -15.30 -21.11
CA SER A 24 36.88 -14.02 -21.73
C SER A 24 36.32 -12.86 -20.89
N MET A 25 36.99 -11.71 -20.92
CA MET A 25 36.55 -10.53 -20.17
C MET A 25 35.12 -10.13 -20.54
N ASP A 26 34.72 -10.34 -21.80
CA ASP A 26 33.37 -10.06 -22.29
C ASP A 26 32.31 -10.98 -21.69
N ASP A 27 32.62 -12.27 -21.50
CA ASP A 27 31.71 -13.22 -20.85
C ASP A 27 31.58 -12.93 -19.35
N VAL A 28 32.67 -12.49 -18.71
CA VAL A 28 32.64 -12.05 -17.31
C VAL A 28 31.79 -10.80 -17.17
N MET A 29 31.98 -9.81 -18.05
CA MET A 29 31.21 -8.56 -18.01
C MET A 29 29.73 -8.79 -18.33
N LYS A 30 29.38 -9.66 -19.28
CA LYS A 30 27.98 -10.03 -19.54
C LYS A 30 27.32 -10.70 -18.34
N ARG A 31 27.98 -11.67 -17.70
CA ARG A 31 27.42 -12.34 -16.50
C ARG A 31 27.28 -11.41 -15.31
N VAL A 32 28.19 -10.44 -15.19
CA VAL A 32 28.10 -9.39 -14.17
C VAL A 32 26.93 -8.46 -14.50
N LEU A 33 26.80 -7.98 -15.74
CA LEU A 33 25.68 -7.15 -16.18
C LEU A 33 24.33 -7.87 -16.03
N ASP A 34 24.19 -9.10 -16.52
CA ASP A 34 22.95 -9.87 -16.41
C ASP A 34 22.52 -10.05 -14.95
N ARG A 35 23.48 -10.24 -14.04
CA ARG A 35 23.19 -10.31 -12.60
C ARG A 35 22.83 -8.95 -12.03
N PHE A 36 23.47 -7.86 -12.46
CA PHE A 36 23.09 -6.51 -12.05
C PHE A 36 21.69 -6.12 -12.56
N GLU A 37 21.34 -6.50 -13.78
CA GLU A 37 20.02 -6.26 -14.37
C GLU A 37 18.95 -7.11 -13.68
N ALA A 38 19.23 -8.39 -13.41
CA ALA A 38 18.34 -9.25 -12.62
C ALA A 38 18.16 -8.75 -11.17
N GLN A 39 19.21 -8.21 -10.54
CA GLN A 39 19.12 -7.60 -9.21
C GLN A 39 18.28 -6.31 -9.24
N ARG A 40 18.41 -5.50 -10.30
CA ARG A 40 17.63 -4.28 -10.48
C ARG A 40 16.14 -4.60 -10.58
N ASP A 41 15.80 -5.68 -11.27
CA ASP A 41 14.40 -6.11 -11.43
C ASP A 41 13.81 -6.71 -10.13
N GLU A 42 14.63 -7.37 -9.30
CA GLU A 42 14.21 -7.91 -7.99
C GLU A 42 13.98 -6.79 -6.95
N ASP A 43 14.86 -5.78 -6.91
CA ASP A 43 14.76 -4.65 -5.95
C ASP A 43 13.56 -3.74 -6.29
N THR A 44 13.13 -3.66 -7.55
CA THR A 44 11.87 -2.98 -7.93
C THR A 44 10.59 -3.74 -7.55
N ARG A 45 10.66 -5.03 -7.21
CA ARG A 45 9.49 -5.82 -6.75
C ARG A 45 9.26 -5.72 -5.25
N GLN A 46 10.20 -5.15 -4.50
CA GLN A 46 10.01 -4.81 -3.11
C GLN A 46 10.10 -3.30 -2.96
N ASN A 47 8.95 -2.63 -2.94
CA ASN A 47 8.79 -1.40 -2.17
C ASN A 47 8.18 -1.82 -0.81
N PRO A 48 8.97 -2.39 0.11
CA PRO A 48 8.47 -3.35 1.09
C PRO A 48 7.92 -2.72 2.37
N SER A 49 7.78 -1.39 2.45
CA SER A 49 7.32 -0.77 3.71
C SER A 49 5.82 -0.52 3.78
N TRP A 50 5.17 -0.13 2.68
CA TRP A 50 3.81 0.39 2.77
C TRP A 50 2.72 -0.64 2.44
N ASP A 51 3.03 -1.56 1.52
CA ASP A 51 2.10 -2.61 1.11
C ASP A 51 1.83 -3.60 2.25
N ALA A 52 2.82 -3.82 3.14
CA ALA A 52 2.63 -4.62 4.35
C ALA A 52 1.53 -4.07 5.29
N TYR A 53 1.25 -2.74 5.25
CA TYR A 53 0.13 -2.18 6.00
C TYR A 53 -1.22 -2.54 5.38
N ILE A 54 -1.30 -2.81 4.08
CA ILE A 54 -2.53 -3.33 3.45
C ILE A 54 -2.83 -4.71 4.04
N ASP A 55 -1.84 -5.60 4.07
CA ASP A 55 -1.98 -6.94 4.65
C ASP A 55 -2.35 -6.89 6.12
N ASN A 56 -1.68 -6.03 6.90
CA ASN A 56 -1.98 -5.86 8.31
C ASN A 56 -3.40 -5.33 8.50
N LEU A 57 -3.84 -4.33 7.73
CA LEU A 57 -5.20 -3.80 7.80
C LEU A 57 -6.24 -4.89 7.52
N ILE A 58 -6.03 -5.69 6.48
CA ILE A 58 -6.92 -6.81 6.14
C ILE A 58 -6.93 -7.84 7.28
N ALA A 59 -5.77 -8.14 7.87
CA ALA A 59 -5.68 -9.03 9.01
C ALA A 59 -6.41 -8.50 10.25
N GLN A 60 -6.32 -7.20 10.54
CA GLN A 60 -7.07 -6.55 11.63
C GLN A 60 -8.58 -6.50 11.39
N SER A 61 -9.01 -6.62 10.13
CA SER A 61 -10.43 -6.61 9.76
C SER A 61 -11.12 -7.98 9.91
N LYS A 62 -10.38 -9.01 10.32
CA LYS A 62 -10.92 -10.37 10.45
C LYS A 62 -11.92 -10.46 11.60
N ASP A 63 -13.03 -11.15 11.36
CA ASP A 63 -13.98 -11.51 12.40
C ASP A 63 -13.51 -12.72 13.24
N GLU A 64 -14.33 -13.13 14.21
CA GLU A 64 -14.07 -14.32 15.04
C GLU A 64 -13.96 -15.62 14.22
N GLY A 65 -14.54 -15.64 13.01
CA GLY A 65 -14.43 -16.73 12.04
C GLY A 65 -13.18 -16.67 11.15
N GLY A 66 -12.33 -15.65 11.31
CA GLY A 66 -11.14 -15.44 10.50
C GLY A 66 -11.38 -14.83 9.12
N THR A 67 -12.62 -14.44 8.81
CA THR A 67 -13.00 -13.87 7.51
C THR A 67 -12.67 -12.38 7.47
N PRO A 68 -11.86 -11.92 6.49
CA PRO A 68 -11.54 -10.50 6.37
C PRO A 68 -12.77 -9.70 5.94
N ASN A 69 -13.07 -8.62 6.66
CA ASN A 69 -14.16 -7.70 6.32
C ASN A 69 -13.71 -6.58 5.36
N VAL A 70 -12.43 -6.55 5.01
CA VAL A 70 -11.84 -5.63 4.03
C VAL A 70 -11.26 -6.44 2.87
N ASP A 71 -11.61 -6.07 1.64
CA ASP A 71 -11.09 -6.69 0.43
C ASP A 71 -9.95 -5.89 -0.20
N LYS A 72 -10.02 -4.55 -0.11
CA LYS A 72 -9.02 -3.64 -0.68
C LYS A 72 -8.69 -2.50 0.26
N ALA A 73 -7.44 -2.06 0.26
CA ALA A 73 -7.03 -0.87 0.98
C ALA A 73 -5.93 -0.10 0.26
N CYS A 74 -5.78 1.16 0.61
CA CYS A 74 -4.64 1.97 0.20
C CYS A 74 -4.31 3.03 1.26
N ILE A 75 -3.07 3.50 1.24
CA ILE A 75 -2.61 4.62 2.04
C ILE A 75 -2.18 5.73 1.09
N ILE A 76 -2.66 6.94 1.36
CA ILE A 76 -2.33 8.15 0.62
C ILE A 76 -1.80 9.23 1.58
N GLY A 77 -0.94 10.12 1.11
CA GLY A 77 -0.51 11.29 1.86
C GLY A 77 -1.60 12.35 1.94
N LEU A 78 -1.73 12.99 3.10
CA LEU A 78 -2.60 14.14 3.33
C LEU A 78 -2.20 15.34 2.46
N ASP A 79 -0.91 15.47 2.14
CA ASP A 79 -0.41 16.53 1.28
C ASP A 79 -0.40 16.09 -0.19
N GLY A 80 -1.44 16.48 -0.93
CA GLY A 80 -1.55 16.26 -2.38
C GLY A 80 -2.07 14.89 -2.82
N GLY A 81 -2.32 13.95 -1.89
CA GLY A 81 -2.87 12.63 -2.21
C GLY A 81 -1.85 11.68 -2.83
N ALA A 82 -0.55 11.87 -2.54
CA ALA A 82 0.50 10.97 -3.01
C ALA A 82 0.22 9.55 -2.52
N LYS A 83 0.13 8.57 -3.43
CA LYS A 83 -0.13 7.19 -3.05
C LYS A 83 1.14 6.57 -2.46
N TRP A 84 1.07 6.06 -1.24
CA TRP A 84 2.22 5.45 -0.54
C TRP A 84 2.29 3.93 -0.77
N THR A 85 1.15 3.33 -1.07
CA THR A 85 0.98 1.92 -1.43
C THR A 85 1.13 1.71 -2.93
N THR A 86 1.56 0.53 -3.37
CA THR A 86 1.70 0.20 -4.79
C THR A 86 0.41 -0.39 -5.37
N ASP A 87 0.18 -0.21 -6.67
CA ASP A 87 -0.93 -0.85 -7.40
C ASP A 87 -0.70 -2.35 -7.69
N ASN A 88 0.52 -2.83 -7.43
CA ASN A 88 0.91 -4.22 -7.66
C ASN A 88 0.40 -5.16 -6.57
N HIS A 89 0.01 -4.63 -5.41
CA HIS A 89 -0.54 -5.44 -4.33
C HIS A 89 -1.92 -6.01 -4.75
N PRO A 90 -2.21 -7.31 -4.54
CA PRO A 90 -3.47 -7.93 -4.96
C PRO A 90 -4.70 -7.27 -4.34
N ASN A 91 -4.54 -6.74 -3.12
CA ASN A 91 -5.58 -6.03 -2.38
C ASN A 91 -5.39 -4.50 -2.38
N ALA A 92 -4.63 -3.95 -3.32
CA ALA A 92 -4.52 -2.49 -3.46
C ALA A 92 -5.83 -1.91 -4.00
N LEU A 93 -6.31 -0.85 -3.33
CA LEU A 93 -7.37 0.00 -3.85
C LEU A 93 -6.78 0.94 -4.92
N LYS A 94 -7.25 0.83 -6.16
CA LYS A 94 -6.66 1.51 -7.33
C LYS A 94 -7.31 2.87 -7.56
N LEU A 95 -7.07 3.80 -6.65
CA LEU A 95 -7.56 5.18 -6.76
C LEU A 95 -6.78 5.97 -7.82
N THR A 96 -7.51 6.62 -8.71
CA THR A 96 -6.96 7.58 -9.68
C THR A 96 -6.34 8.78 -8.96
N GLN A 97 -5.44 9.50 -9.64
CA GLN A 97 -4.82 10.70 -9.07
C GLN A 97 -5.87 11.76 -8.67
N THR A 98 -6.89 11.95 -9.50
CA THR A 98 -7.99 12.89 -9.23
C THR A 98 -8.76 12.53 -7.97
N GLU A 99 -9.12 11.24 -7.80
CA GLU A 99 -9.82 10.76 -6.60
C GLU A 99 -8.96 10.97 -5.34
N ARG A 100 -7.68 10.62 -5.40
CA ARG A 100 -6.77 10.78 -4.26
C ARG A 100 -6.57 12.24 -3.87
N THR A 101 -6.41 13.13 -4.84
CA THR A 101 -6.25 14.56 -4.58
C THR A 101 -7.55 15.17 -4.02
N HIS A 102 -8.72 14.77 -4.53
CA HIS A 102 -10.00 15.20 -3.98
C HIS A 102 -10.14 14.75 -2.52
N ILE A 103 -9.84 13.49 -2.22
CA ILE A 103 -9.87 12.96 -0.86
C ILE A 103 -8.92 13.71 0.07
N ALA A 104 -7.66 13.85 -0.34
CA ALA A 104 -6.65 14.56 0.45
C ALA A 104 -7.02 16.02 0.72
N SER A 105 -7.60 16.71 -0.27
CA SER A 105 -8.02 18.11 -0.12
C SER A 105 -9.16 18.30 0.90
N ALA A 106 -10.12 17.38 0.94
CA ALA A 106 -11.22 17.41 1.89
C ALA A 106 -10.73 17.17 3.33
N PHE A 107 -9.84 16.18 3.52
CA PHE A 107 -9.25 15.90 4.82
C PHE A 107 -8.31 17.03 5.29
N LYS A 108 -7.52 17.62 4.38
CA LYS A 108 -6.62 18.74 4.69
C LYS A 108 -7.37 20.01 5.09
N SER A 109 -8.46 20.32 4.39
CA SER A 109 -9.31 21.47 4.69
C SER A 109 -10.28 21.21 5.86
N LYS A 110 -10.42 19.95 6.30
CA LYS A 110 -11.45 19.48 7.24
C LYS A 110 -12.86 19.89 6.81
N ASN A 111 -13.06 20.05 5.50
CA ASN A 111 -14.34 20.41 4.91
C ASN A 111 -14.86 19.23 4.08
N PHE A 112 -15.90 18.57 4.60
CA PHE A 112 -16.53 17.41 3.99
C PHE A 112 -17.82 17.76 3.23
N SER A 113 -18.18 19.04 3.08
CA SER A 113 -19.33 19.46 2.26
C SER A 113 -19.29 18.91 0.82
N PRO A 114 -18.13 18.85 0.14
CA PRO A 114 -18.04 18.21 -1.18
C PRO A 114 -18.44 16.73 -1.14
N PHE A 115 -18.06 15.98 -0.10
CA PHE A 115 -18.45 14.58 0.04
C PHE A 115 -19.94 14.41 0.32
N MET A 116 -20.55 15.34 1.06
CA MET A 116 -22.00 15.31 1.34
C MET A 116 -22.82 15.55 0.07
N ASN A 117 -22.36 16.45 -0.81
CA ASN A 117 -23.07 16.80 -2.05
C ASN A 117 -22.81 15.79 -3.17
N ASP A 118 -21.53 15.49 -3.42
CA ASP A 118 -21.10 14.75 -4.60
C ASP A 118 -20.78 13.28 -4.30
N GLY A 119 -20.57 12.91 -3.03
CA GLY A 119 -20.11 11.58 -2.64
C GLY A 119 -18.59 11.43 -2.68
N ILE A 120 -18.14 10.18 -2.49
CA ILE A 120 -16.72 9.81 -2.47
C ILE A 120 -16.45 8.85 -3.61
N SER A 121 -15.67 9.29 -4.59
CA SER A 121 -15.30 8.46 -5.75
C SER A 121 -14.09 7.59 -5.44
N ALA A 122 -14.23 6.28 -5.68
CA ALA A 122 -13.16 5.30 -5.59
C ALA A 122 -13.28 4.27 -6.72
N GLU A 123 -12.19 4.05 -7.47
CA GLU A 123 -12.15 3.15 -8.64
C GLU A 123 -13.24 3.47 -9.68
N GLY A 124 -13.57 4.76 -9.87
CA GLY A 124 -14.63 5.21 -10.77
C GLY A 124 -16.06 4.98 -10.24
N THR A 125 -16.21 4.46 -9.02
CA THR A 125 -17.49 4.23 -8.36
C THR A 125 -17.73 5.30 -7.31
N ASN A 126 -18.92 5.91 -7.32
CA ASN A 126 -19.25 7.00 -6.40
C ASN A 126 -20.05 6.49 -5.19
N TYR A 127 -19.45 6.51 -4.01
CA TYR A 127 -20.04 6.08 -2.76
C TYR A 127 -20.74 7.23 -2.06
N ARG A 128 -21.92 6.97 -1.50
CA ARG A 128 -22.65 7.98 -0.74
C ARG A 128 -22.00 8.19 0.61
N PHE A 129 -21.73 9.44 0.94
CA PHE A 129 -21.32 9.84 2.28
C PHE A 129 -22.36 9.42 3.30
N LEU A 130 -21.91 8.80 4.39
CA LEU A 130 -22.78 8.31 5.46
C LEU A 130 -22.71 9.27 6.65
N ARG A 131 -21.50 9.49 7.17
CA ARG A 131 -21.21 10.35 8.31
C ARG A 131 -19.69 10.55 8.44
N GLU A 132 -19.32 11.60 9.15
CA GLU A 132 -17.97 11.89 9.63
C GLU A 132 -17.89 11.80 11.16
N GLU A 133 -16.72 11.46 11.70
CA GLU A 133 -16.42 11.48 13.13
C GLU A 133 -15.10 12.24 13.37
N ASP A 134 -15.11 13.15 14.35
CA ASP A 134 -13.96 13.92 14.84
C ASP A 134 -13.17 14.69 13.76
N ALA A 135 -13.79 14.95 12.61
CA ALA A 135 -13.14 15.47 11.41
C ALA A 135 -11.89 14.69 10.98
N LYS A 136 -11.77 13.44 11.44
CA LYS A 136 -10.65 12.53 11.15
C LYS A 136 -11.11 11.26 10.45
N LYS A 137 -12.37 10.87 10.63
CA LYS A 137 -12.94 9.65 10.09
C LYS A 137 -14.11 10.00 9.20
N VAL A 138 -14.19 9.35 8.05
CA VAL A 138 -15.30 9.49 7.10
C VAL A 138 -15.73 8.11 6.65
N TYR A 139 -17.04 7.89 6.65
CA TYR A 139 -17.63 6.65 6.21
C TYR A 139 -18.51 6.91 5.00
N ALA A 140 -18.41 6.01 4.02
CA ALA A 140 -19.22 6.03 2.81
C ALA A 140 -19.82 4.64 2.59
N LYS A 141 -20.96 4.58 1.89
CA LYS A 141 -21.59 3.32 1.52
C LYS A 141 -22.27 3.42 0.15
N LEU A 142 -22.22 2.33 -0.59
CA LEU A 142 -22.96 2.16 -1.83
C LEU A 142 -23.59 0.76 -1.86
N LYS A 143 -24.91 0.71 -1.98
CA LYS A 143 -25.64 -0.56 -2.15
C LYS A 143 -25.19 -1.23 -3.46
N GLY A 144 -24.90 -2.52 -3.44
CA GLY A 144 -24.38 -3.25 -4.61
C GLY A 144 -22.85 -3.31 -4.71
N HIS A 145 -22.12 -2.42 -4.03
CA HIS A 145 -20.66 -2.32 -4.13
C HIS A 145 -19.96 -2.51 -2.78
N GLY A 146 -20.57 -2.06 -1.68
CA GLY A 146 -20.03 -2.19 -0.34
C GLY A 146 -19.94 -0.86 0.41
N ALA A 147 -18.90 -0.71 1.21
CA ALA A 147 -18.66 0.46 2.04
C ALA A 147 -17.19 0.90 1.99
N LEU A 148 -16.97 2.20 2.19
CA LEU A 148 -15.64 2.79 2.33
C LEU A 148 -15.47 3.35 3.73
N SER A 149 -14.28 3.13 4.28
CA SER A 149 -13.86 3.64 5.57
C SER A 149 -12.55 4.39 5.39
N LEU A 150 -12.56 5.69 5.68
CA LEU A 150 -11.43 6.59 5.51
C LEU A 150 -11.06 7.17 6.87
N GLN A 151 -9.78 7.15 7.22
CA GLN A 151 -9.27 7.80 8.42
C GLN A 151 -7.95 8.50 8.16
N THR A 152 -7.83 9.74 8.62
CA THR A 152 -6.59 10.52 8.55
C THR A 152 -5.76 10.35 9.82
N SER A 153 -4.44 10.23 9.65
CA SER A 153 -3.41 10.52 10.65
C SER A 153 -2.92 11.97 10.46
N LYS A 154 -1.73 12.34 10.96
CA LYS A 154 -1.19 13.72 10.81
C LYS A 154 -0.73 14.03 9.39
N THR A 155 -0.29 13.02 8.65
CA THR A 155 0.35 13.14 7.33
C THR A 155 -0.17 12.13 6.31
N ALA A 156 -0.91 11.11 6.74
CA ALA A 156 -1.46 10.07 5.88
C ALA A 156 -2.98 9.93 6.04
N ILE A 157 -3.60 9.29 5.05
CA ILE A 157 -5.00 8.92 5.04
C ILE A 157 -5.04 7.44 4.65
N VAL A 158 -5.61 6.64 5.54
CA VAL A 158 -5.84 5.20 5.38
C VAL A 158 -7.25 5.01 4.84
N ILE A 159 -7.36 4.30 3.73
CA ILE A 159 -8.63 4.06 3.03
C ILE A 159 -8.81 2.57 2.87
N ALA A 160 -9.93 2.04 3.34
CA ALA A 160 -10.30 0.64 3.16
C ALA A 160 -11.68 0.52 2.51
N HIS A 161 -11.80 -0.48 1.63
CA HIS A 161 -13.04 -0.93 1.04
C HIS A 161 -13.50 -2.20 1.77
N CYS A 162 -14.79 -2.24 2.08
CA CYS A 162 -15.48 -3.33 2.72
C CYS A 162 -16.50 -3.85 1.70
N PRO A 163 -16.38 -5.08 1.20
CA PRO A 163 -17.27 -5.58 0.16
C PRO A 163 -18.71 -5.75 0.69
N GLU A 164 -19.67 -5.83 -0.21
CA GLU A 164 -21.07 -6.01 0.18
C GLU A 164 -21.27 -7.33 0.94
N GLY A 165 -22.06 -7.27 2.04
CA GLY A 165 -22.29 -8.41 2.93
C GLY A 165 -21.33 -8.48 4.12
N MET A 166 -20.23 -7.73 4.10
CA MET A 166 -19.30 -7.65 5.24
C MET A 166 -19.66 -6.56 6.24
N GLN A 167 -19.09 -6.66 7.44
CA GLN A 167 -19.37 -5.74 8.52
C GLN A 167 -18.42 -4.53 8.47
N GLN A 168 -18.94 -3.37 8.07
CA GLN A 168 -18.18 -2.10 8.06
C GLN A 168 -17.59 -1.75 9.43
N GLY A 169 -18.21 -2.17 10.54
CA GLY A 169 -17.67 -1.96 11.89
C GLY A 169 -16.28 -2.58 12.09
N ASN A 170 -15.99 -3.73 11.49
CA ASN A 170 -14.67 -4.36 11.59
C ASN A 170 -13.65 -3.65 10.69
N ALA A 171 -14.07 -3.21 9.50
CA ALA A 171 -13.24 -2.36 8.63
C ALA A 171 -12.87 -1.04 9.32
N ASN A 172 -13.82 -0.41 10.02
CA ASN A 172 -13.58 0.84 10.77
C ASN A 172 -12.52 0.65 11.86
N LYS A 173 -12.59 -0.45 12.63
CA LYS A 173 -11.59 -0.77 13.66
C LYS A 173 -10.21 -0.99 13.04
N ALA A 174 -10.14 -1.75 11.95
CA ALA A 174 -8.89 -2.06 11.26
C ALA A 174 -8.19 -0.79 10.72
N VAL A 175 -8.96 0.07 10.03
CA VAL A 175 -8.48 1.38 9.56
C VAL A 175 -8.00 2.23 10.73
N GLY A 176 -8.75 2.23 11.84
CA GLY A 176 -8.41 2.96 13.06
C GLY A 176 -7.08 2.55 13.67
N ILE A 177 -6.83 1.24 13.81
CA ILE A 177 -5.58 0.71 14.36
C ILE A 177 -4.37 1.18 13.54
N ILE A 178 -4.46 1.10 12.20
CA ILE A 178 -3.35 1.53 11.34
C ILE A 178 -3.15 3.04 11.39
N ALA A 179 -4.23 3.82 11.33
CA ALA A 179 -4.12 5.29 11.39
C ALA A 179 -3.59 5.78 12.74
N GLU A 180 -4.01 5.17 13.86
CA GLU A 180 -3.47 5.46 15.20
C GLU A 180 -2.00 5.05 15.32
N TYR A 181 -1.62 3.91 14.73
CA TYR A 181 -0.22 3.50 14.65
C TYR A 181 0.63 4.52 13.89
N LEU A 182 0.17 5.02 12.74
CA LEU A 182 0.86 6.08 11.99
C LEU A 182 0.94 7.37 12.81
N GLU A 183 -0.13 7.75 13.51
CA GLU A 183 -0.15 8.94 14.38
C GLU A 183 0.86 8.82 15.54
N SER A 184 1.06 7.61 16.08
CA SER A 184 2.06 7.31 17.12
C SER A 184 3.51 7.42 16.63
N LEU A 185 3.74 7.16 15.34
CA LEU A 185 5.03 7.34 14.69
C LEU A 185 5.31 8.82 14.32
N GLY A 186 4.37 9.72 14.62
CA GLY A 186 4.47 11.13 14.25
C GLY A 186 4.02 11.43 12.82
N MET A 187 3.38 10.48 12.16
CA MET A 187 2.84 10.58 10.80
C MET A 187 1.32 10.76 10.78
#